data_AF-A0A959Y5V5-F1
#
_entry.id   AF-A0A959Y5V5-F1
#
_cell.length_a   1.000
_cell.length_b   1.000
_cell.length_c   1.000
_cell.angle_alpha   90.00
_cell.angle_beta   90.00
_cell.angle_gamma   90.00
#
_symmetry.space_group_name_H-M   'P 1'
#
loop_
_entity.id
_entity.type
_entity.pdbx_description
1 polymer ?
#
loop_
_entity_poly.entity_id
_entity_poly.type
_entity_poly.pdbx_seq_one_letter_code
_entity_poly.pdbx_strand_id
1 'polypeptide(L)'
;PDGGYHAAGVNVTMSSPVAGSTIRYTLDGSTPTAASTAYSGPITLNNTTVVRAMAFDPDPNVPPSFVETNTYFINVTHAVPIISGAGDQLLDLLNGNGSIRPLCHLEYYGPDGVL
;
A
#
# COMPACT_ATOMS: atom_id res chain seq x y z
N PRO A 1 -8.23 0.84 9.92
CA PRO A 1 -9.45 0.53 9.14
C PRO A 1 -9.02 -0.36 7.98
N ASP A 2 -9.94 -1.18 7.47
CA ASP A 2 -9.66 -1.95 6.26
C ASP A 2 -9.56 -1.00 5.04
N GLY A 3 -8.88 -1.49 4.00
CA GLY A 3 -8.89 -0.84 2.69
C GLY A 3 -10.31 -0.72 2.13
N GLY A 4 -10.52 0.16 1.16
CA GLY A 4 -11.82 0.40 0.55
C GLY A 4 -12.35 1.81 0.74
N TYR A 5 -13.68 1.95 0.67
CA TYR A 5 -14.37 3.23 0.65
C TYR A 5 -14.53 3.84 2.05
N HIS A 6 -14.17 5.11 2.17
CA HIS A 6 -14.35 5.91 3.38
C HIS A 6 -14.94 7.27 3.05
N ALA A 7 -16.03 7.63 3.73
CA ALA A 7 -16.75 8.89 3.50
C ALA A 7 -15.97 10.15 3.93
N ALA A 8 -14.96 9.99 4.78
CA ALA A 8 -14.12 11.06 5.29
C ALA A 8 -12.69 10.54 5.49
N GLY A 9 -11.76 11.44 5.83
CA GLY A 9 -10.39 11.09 6.13
C GLY A 9 -10.27 10.04 7.25
N VAL A 10 -9.29 9.15 7.11
CA VAL A 10 -9.08 8.03 8.03
C VAL A 10 -7.69 8.06 8.65
N ASN A 11 -7.57 7.49 9.86
CA ASN A 11 -6.29 7.22 10.49
C ASN A 11 -5.96 5.74 10.31
N VAL A 12 -4.94 5.45 9.51
CA VAL A 12 -4.45 4.07 9.29
C VAL A 12 -3.41 3.75 10.36
N THR A 13 -3.66 2.67 11.07
CA THR A 13 -2.74 2.12 12.06
C THR A 13 -2.14 0.83 11.53
N MET A 14 -0.83 0.68 11.67
CA MET A 14 -0.11 -0.52 11.27
C MET A 14 0.52 -1.17 12.51
N SER A 15 0.61 -2.50 12.49
CA SER A 15 1.23 -3.28 13.56
C SER A 15 1.97 -4.47 12.98
N SER A 16 3.02 -4.90 13.66
CA SER A 16 3.81 -6.08 13.30
C SER A 16 3.81 -7.05 14.48
N PRO A 17 3.59 -8.36 14.27
CA PRO A 17 3.70 -9.34 15.33
C PRO A 17 5.16 -9.60 15.75
N VAL A 18 6.14 -9.14 14.96
CA VAL A 18 7.56 -9.32 15.23
C VAL A 18 8.06 -8.21 16.15
N ALA A 19 8.43 -8.58 17.38
CA ALA A 19 8.92 -7.64 18.38
C ALA A 19 10.20 -6.93 17.90
N GLY A 20 10.26 -5.61 18.07
CA GLY A 20 11.41 -4.79 17.67
C GLY A 20 11.52 -4.52 16.17
N SER A 21 10.65 -5.09 15.33
CA SER A 21 10.61 -4.79 13.90
C SER A 21 10.16 -3.33 13.65
N THR A 22 10.71 -2.73 12.60
CA THR A 22 10.30 -1.41 12.11
C THR A 22 9.41 -1.59 10.88
N ILE A 23 8.17 -1.08 10.95
CA ILE A 23 7.30 -1.00 9.77
C ILE A 23 7.72 0.21 8.95
N ARG A 24 7.91 0.02 7.65
CA ARG A 24 8.14 1.10 6.70
C ARG A 24 7.07 1.09 5.63
N TYR A 25 6.74 2.28 5.13
CA TYR A 25 5.62 2.44 4.21
C TYR A 25 5.88 3.47 3.12
N THR A 26 5.07 3.39 2.08
CA THR A 26 5.01 4.31 0.95
C THR A 26 3.54 4.65 0.69
N LEU A 27 3.30 5.85 0.14
CA LEU A 27 1.97 6.39 -0.17
C LEU A 27 1.80 6.69 -1.67
N ASP A 28 2.83 6.39 -2.46
CA ASP A 28 2.89 6.60 -3.91
C ASP A 28 2.73 5.29 -4.69
N GLY A 29 2.44 4.19 -4.00
CA GLY A 29 2.32 2.86 -4.59
C GLY A 29 3.65 2.17 -4.91
N SER A 30 4.80 2.76 -4.60
CA SER A 30 6.12 2.10 -4.74
C SER A 30 6.36 1.05 -3.64
N THR A 31 7.30 0.14 -3.86
CA THR A 31 7.63 -0.91 -2.89
C THR A 31 8.40 -0.28 -1.72
N PRO A 32 7.98 -0.49 -0.46
CA PRO A 32 8.75 -0.01 0.69
C PRO A 32 10.17 -0.60 0.70
N THR A 33 11.15 0.17 1.14
CA THR A 33 12.54 -0.27 1.34
C THR A 33 12.98 0.09 2.75
N ALA A 34 14.17 -0.36 3.16
CA ALA A 34 14.76 0.05 4.43
C ALA A 34 15.03 1.57 4.52
N ALA A 35 14.99 2.30 3.39
CA ALA A 35 15.12 3.76 3.34
C ALA A 35 13.76 4.49 3.32
N SER A 36 12.64 3.78 3.14
CA SER A 36 11.29 4.38 3.13
C SER A 36 10.93 4.97 4.49
N THR A 37 9.82 5.70 4.55
CA THR A 37 9.32 6.34 5.77
C THR A 37 9.03 5.30 6.84
N ALA A 38 9.61 5.47 8.03
CA ALA A 38 9.33 4.62 9.18
C ALA A 38 7.98 4.99 9.80
N TYR A 39 7.15 4.00 10.10
CA TYR A 39 5.90 4.19 10.80
C TYR A 39 6.15 4.43 12.30
N SER A 40 5.74 5.59 12.80
CA SER A 40 5.90 6.00 14.20
C SER A 40 4.59 6.30 14.93
N GLY A 41 3.47 6.22 14.22
CA GLY A 41 2.13 6.51 14.74
C GLY A 41 1.10 6.56 13.60
N PRO A 42 -0.20 6.64 13.93
CA PRO A 42 -1.27 6.60 12.93
C PRO A 42 -1.06 7.60 11.79
N ILE A 43 -1.25 7.17 10.55
CA ILE A 43 -1.13 8.03 9.37
C ILE A 43 -2.52 8.55 8.98
N THR A 44 -2.67 9.86 8.84
CA THR A 44 -3.93 10.47 8.39
C THR A 44 -3.97 10.52 6.87
N LEU A 45 -4.98 9.89 6.27
CA LEU A 45 -5.25 9.92 4.83
C LEU A 45 -6.49 10.76 4.57
N ASN A 46 -6.31 11.86 3.84
CA ASN A 46 -7.40 12.77 3.46
C ASN A 46 -7.79 12.67 1.98
N ASN A 47 -7.05 11.88 1.19
CA ASN A 47 -7.25 11.69 -0.24
C ASN A 47 -7.07 10.21 -0.59
N THR A 48 -7.63 9.77 -1.71
CA THR A 48 -7.43 8.41 -2.22
C THR A 48 -5.95 8.08 -2.33
N THR A 49 -5.52 7.01 -1.67
CA THR A 49 -4.10 6.67 -1.50
C THR A 49 -3.93 5.16 -1.50
N VAL A 50 -2.93 4.66 -2.21
CA VAL A 50 -2.44 3.29 -2.06
C VAL A 50 -1.36 3.29 -1.00
N VAL A 51 -1.61 2.62 0.12
CA VAL A 51 -0.62 2.42 1.19
C VAL A 51 0.02 1.07 0.97
N ARG A 52 1.36 1.05 0.89
CA ARG A 52 2.13 -0.19 0.90
C ARG A 52 3.03 -0.18 2.12
N ALA A 53 3.09 -1.31 2.83
CA ALA A 53 3.85 -1.43 4.06
C ALA A 53 4.60 -2.76 4.15
N MET A 54 5.75 -2.73 4.81
CA MET A 54 6.60 -3.89 5.03
C MET A 54 7.31 -3.77 6.38
N ALA A 55 7.37 -4.87 7.14
CA ALA A 55 8.09 -4.93 8.40
C ALA A 55 9.53 -5.38 8.18
N PHE A 56 10.47 -4.67 8.79
CA PHE A 56 11.90 -4.95 8.75
C PHE A 56 12.38 -5.39 10.13
N ASP A 57 12.97 -6.57 10.20
CA ASP A 57 13.57 -7.11 11.42
C ASP A 57 14.83 -6.30 11.81
N PRO A 58 15.15 -6.15 13.10
CA PRO A 58 16.42 -5.58 13.53
C PRO A 58 17.65 -6.40 13.10
N ASP A 59 17.54 -7.71 12.90
CA ASP A 59 18.61 -8.54 12.32
C ASP A 59 18.61 -8.40 10.78
N PRO A 60 19.67 -7.84 10.18
CA PRO A 60 19.75 -7.64 8.73
C PRO A 60 19.80 -8.95 7.92
N ASN A 61 20.00 -10.11 8.56
CA ASN A 61 19.99 -11.41 7.90
C ASN A 61 18.59 -12.03 7.83
N VAL A 62 17.61 -11.46 8.53
CA VAL A 62 16.20 -11.87 8.46
C VAL A 62 15.54 -11.10 7.31
N PRO A 63 14.98 -11.79 6.30
CA PRO A 63 14.27 -11.12 5.23
C PRO A 63 13.09 -10.29 5.77
N PRO A 64 12.76 -9.15 5.14
CA PRO A 64 11.59 -8.39 5.53
C PRO A 64 10.31 -9.19 5.27
N SER A 65 9.19 -8.74 5.85
CA SER A 65 7.89 -9.35 5.60
C SER A 65 7.48 -9.27 4.12
N PHE A 66 6.39 -9.94 3.76
CA PHE A 66 5.70 -9.58 2.52
C PHE A 66 5.21 -8.13 2.55
N VAL A 67 5.00 -7.57 1.37
CA VAL A 67 4.42 -6.23 1.22
C VAL A 67 2.92 -6.35 1.37
N GLU A 68 2.37 -5.72 2.42
CA GLU A 68 0.94 -5.49 2.55
C GLU A 68 0.55 -4.25 1.73
N THR A 69 -0.53 -4.36 0.96
CA THR A 69 -1.00 -3.29 0.08
C THR A 69 -2.50 -3.10 0.32
N ASN A 70 -2.89 -1.86 0.60
CA ASN A 70 -4.28 -1.48 0.77
C ASN A 70 -4.54 -0.15 0.07
N THR A 71 -5.58 -0.11 -0.76
CA THR A 71 -6.10 1.13 -1.34
C THR A 71 -7.18 1.72 -0.46
N TYR A 72 -7.05 3.00 -0.12
CA TYR A 72 -8.06 3.75 0.61
C TYR A 72 -8.68 4.78 -0.32
N PHE A 73 -9.98 4.66 -0.58
CA PHE A 73 -10.73 5.62 -1.39
C PHE A 73 -11.40 6.62 -0.46
N ILE A 74 -10.96 7.88 -0.48
CA ILE A 74 -11.40 8.89 0.49
C ILE A 74 -12.30 9.90 -0.19
N ASN A 75 -13.51 10.07 0.34
CA ASN A 75 -14.50 11.04 -0.14
C ASN A 75 -14.79 10.88 -1.65
N VAL A 76 -14.85 9.64 -2.11
CA VAL A 76 -15.25 9.28 -3.47
C VAL A 76 -16.32 8.20 -3.43
N THR A 77 -17.17 8.18 -4.45
CA THR A 77 -18.18 7.16 -4.67
C THR A 77 -18.07 6.66 -6.09
N HIS A 78 -18.07 5.36 -6.30
CA HIS A 78 -18.11 4.75 -7.62
C HIS A 78 -19.22 3.70 -7.67
N ALA A 79 -19.89 3.58 -8.82
CA ALA A 79 -21.00 2.64 -9.02
C ALA A 79 -20.56 1.37 -9.78
N VAL A 80 -19.26 1.22 -10.04
CA VAL A 80 -18.67 0.13 -10.81
C VAL A 80 -17.50 -0.48 -10.03
N PRO A 81 -17.15 -1.75 -10.28
CA PRO A 81 -15.95 -2.33 -9.71
C PRO A 81 -14.68 -1.58 -10.11
N ILE A 82 -13.69 -1.58 -9.22
CA ILE A 82 -12.39 -0.92 -9.43
C ILE A 82 -11.28 -1.95 -9.34
N ILE A 83 -10.31 -1.86 -10.25
CA ILE A 83 -9.03 -2.53 -10.10
C ILE A 83 -8.01 -1.47 -9.72
N SER A 84 -7.48 -1.55 -8.50
CA SER A 84 -6.35 -0.74 -8.06
C SER A 84 -5.06 -1.50 -8.33
N GLY A 85 -4.07 -0.82 -8.90
CA GLY A 85 -2.77 -1.40 -9.20
C GLY A 85 -1.65 -0.54 -8.64
N ALA A 86 -0.69 -1.18 -7.97
CA ALA A 86 0.49 -0.52 -7.42
C ALA A 86 1.73 -1.36 -7.68
N GLY A 87 2.87 -0.71 -7.87
CA GLY A 87 4.11 -1.39 -8.24
C GLY A 87 5.15 -0.41 -8.74
N ASP A 88 6.42 -0.76 -8.57
CA ASP A 88 7.52 0.06 -9.07
C ASP A 88 7.47 0.08 -10.60
N GLN A 89 7.66 1.24 -11.24
CA GLN A 89 7.68 1.35 -12.70
C GLN A 89 6.44 0.75 -13.41
N LEU A 90 5.31 0.58 -12.71
CA LEU A 90 4.10 0.00 -13.30
C LEU A 90 3.62 0.82 -14.49
N LEU A 91 3.68 2.15 -14.40
CA LEU A 91 3.34 3.04 -15.50
C LEU A 91 4.27 2.88 -16.71
N ASP A 92 5.58 2.70 -16.48
CA ASP A 92 6.54 2.47 -17.58
C ASP A 92 6.23 1.17 -18.31
N LEU A 93 5.86 0.12 -17.57
CA LEU A 93 5.46 -1.17 -18.14
C LEU A 93 4.20 -1.01 -18.99
N LEU A 94 3.17 -0.35 -18.44
CA LEU A 94 1.89 -0.13 -19.12
C LEU A 94 2.02 0.78 -20.34
N ASN A 95 3.04 1.64 -20.36
CA ASN A 95 3.40 2.47 -21.52
C ASN A 95 4.26 1.73 -22.56
N GLY A 96 4.40 0.40 -22.45
CA GLY A 96 4.98 -0.46 -23.48
C GLY A 96 6.45 -0.82 -23.28
N ASN A 97 7.04 -0.53 -22.11
CA ASN A 97 8.41 -0.98 -21.81
C ASN A 97 8.43 -2.48 -21.47
N GLY A 98 8.48 -3.33 -22.51
CA GLY A 98 8.55 -4.78 -22.36
C GLY A 98 9.86 -5.33 -21.76
N SER A 99 10.87 -4.48 -21.58
CA SER A 99 12.18 -4.85 -21.03
C SER A 99 12.21 -4.92 -19.49
N ILE A 100 11.20 -4.36 -18.82
CA ILE A 100 11.09 -4.42 -17.35
C ILE A 100 10.13 -5.53 -16.88
N ARG A 101 10.29 -5.93 -15.63
CA ARG A 101 9.50 -6.97 -14.95
C ARG A 101 9.18 -6.52 -13.52
N PRO A 102 8.42 -5.43 -13.33
CA PRO A 102 8.14 -4.92 -12.01
C PRO A 102 7.27 -5.88 -11.20
N LEU A 103 7.54 -5.98 -9.89
CA LEU A 103 6.64 -6.64 -8.97
C LEU A 103 5.49 -5.68 -8.63
N CYS A 104 4.28 -6.08 -9.03
CA CYS A 104 3.08 -5.30 -8.85
C CYS A 104 2.09 -6.04 -7.96
N HIS A 105 1.20 -5.28 -7.34
CA HIS A 105 0.06 -5.76 -6.59
C HIS A 105 -1.22 -5.24 -7.25
N LEU A 106 -2.25 -6.09 -7.29
CA LEU A 106 -3.57 -5.76 -7.83
C LEU A 106 -4.61 -6.05 -6.77
N GLU A 107 -5.47 -5.08 -6.53
CA GLU A 107 -6.63 -5.19 -5.65
C GLU A 107 -7.90 -4.98 -6.48
N TYR A 108 -8.88 -5.86 -6.30
CA TYR A 108 -10.20 -5.69 -6.90
C TYR A 108 -11.15 -5.21 -5.80
N TYR A 109 -11.90 -4.14 -6.07
CA TYR A 109 -12.91 -3.62 -5.18
C TYR A 109 -14.27 -3.72 -5.86
N GLY A 110 -15.26 -4.27 -5.15
CA GLY A 110 -16.64 -4.34 -5.62
C GLY A 110 -17.27 -2.96 -5.83
N PRO A 111 -18.49 -2.88 -6.40
CA PRO A 111 -19.23 -1.61 -6.51
C PRO A 111 -19.50 -0.93 -5.15
N ASP A 112 -19.51 -1.71 -4.07
CA ASP A 112 -19.61 -1.25 -2.68
C ASP A 112 -18.26 -0.78 -2.09
N GLY A 113 -17.16 -0.95 -2.83
CA GLY A 113 -15.83 -0.51 -2.42
C GLY A 113 -15.14 -1.41 -1.41
N VAL A 114 -15.63 -2.64 -1.23
CA VAL A 114 -15.02 -3.65 -0.39
C VAL A 114 -14.08 -4.52 -1.24
N LEU A 115 -12.92 -4.88 -0.69
CA LEU A 115 -11.91 -5.75 -1.29
C LEU A 115 -12.44 -7.19 -1.49
#